data_AF-A0AAJ1QCW9-F1
#
_entry.id   AF-A0AAJ1QCW9-F1
#
_cell.length_a   1.000
_cell.length_b   1.000
_cell.length_c   1.000
_cell.angle_alpha   90.00
_cell.angle_beta   90.00
_cell.angle_gamma   90.00
#
_symmetry.space_group_name_H-M   'P 1'
#
loop_
_entity.id
_entity.type
_entity.pdbx_description
1 polymer ?
#
loop_
_entity_poly.entity_id
_entity_poly.type
_entity_poly.pdbx_seq_one_letter_code
_entity_poly.pdbx_strand_id
1 'polypeptide(L)'
;MKNKTVYISIFIIFFSVLRGQVPVITEYNGIVFEKGEYNDTKESYTILCSDYIKDNYSQKKLPLIYLVIDSNSIQYELAYDNLIGNSLDNKVYGRKGKYYEPGIRIKVPNSTDQSKVVLKLLDYGIKHLSELKKIRKKLLKLNYYDRPDNLSLPQEKINKIILND
;
A
#
# COMPACT_ATOMS: atom_id res chain seq x y z
N MET A 1 -2.27 -0.65 65.88
CA MET A 1 -2.71 -1.18 64.57
C MET A 1 -1.71 -0.70 63.52
N LYS A 2 -0.92 -1.59 62.91
CA LYS A 2 0.17 -1.22 61.99
C LYS A 2 -0.35 -1.19 60.55
N ASN A 3 -0.32 -0.01 59.93
CA ASN A 3 -0.64 0.18 58.51
C ASN A 3 0.40 -0.53 57.63
N LYS A 4 -0.06 -1.46 56.79
CA LYS A 4 0.76 -2.06 55.73
C LYS A 4 0.65 -1.18 54.49
N THR A 5 1.69 -0.38 54.23
CA THR A 5 1.88 0.28 52.93
C THR A 5 2.39 -0.77 51.94
N VAL A 6 1.56 -1.15 50.99
CA VAL A 6 1.95 -2.00 49.86
C VAL A 6 2.61 -1.10 48.83
N TYR A 7 3.94 -1.17 48.71
CA TYR A 7 4.63 -0.63 47.55
C TYR A 7 4.39 -1.57 46.38
N ILE A 8 3.42 -1.22 45.53
CA ILE A 8 3.25 -1.87 44.23
C ILE A 8 4.46 -1.48 43.40
N SER A 9 5.34 -2.47 43.16
CA SER A 9 6.50 -2.34 42.32
C SER A 9 6.12 -1.71 40.98
N ILE A 10 6.62 -0.50 40.74
CA ILE A 10 6.70 0.14 39.43
C ILE A 10 7.70 -0.68 38.62
N PHE A 11 7.25 -1.82 38.10
CA PHE A 11 8.08 -2.73 37.31
C PHE A 11 7.30 -3.37 36.16
N ILE A 12 6.30 -2.66 35.63
CA ILE A 12 5.60 -2.95 34.37
C ILE A 12 5.07 -1.56 33.98
N ILE A 13 5.38 -0.86 32.89
CA ILE A 13 5.57 -1.23 31.49
C ILE A 13 6.47 -0.13 30.86
N PHE A 14 7.79 -0.18 31.05
CA PHE A 14 8.74 0.55 30.20
C PHE A 14 9.28 -0.33 29.05
N PHE A 15 8.59 -1.45 28.79
CA PHE A 15 8.98 -2.50 27.84
C PHE A 15 8.20 -2.46 26.51
N SER A 16 7.59 -1.33 26.17
CA SER A 16 6.79 -1.17 24.94
C SER A 16 7.35 -0.16 23.94
N VAL A 17 8.46 0.53 24.23
CA VAL A 17 9.00 1.59 23.35
C VAL A 17 9.89 1.04 22.21
N LEU A 18 10.17 -0.27 22.17
CA LEU A 18 11.09 -0.89 21.19
C LEU A 18 10.52 -2.13 20.49
N ARG A 19 9.19 -2.27 20.42
CA ARG A 19 8.54 -3.25 19.53
C ARG A 19 7.89 -2.48 18.40
N GLY A 20 8.43 -2.64 17.19
CA GLY A 20 8.01 -1.94 15.99
C GLY A 20 6.49 -1.80 15.93
N GLN A 21 6.02 -0.54 15.93
CA GLN A 21 4.60 -0.23 15.92
C GLN A 21 3.95 -0.96 14.74
N VAL A 22 2.85 -1.67 15.02
CA VAL A 22 2.04 -2.26 13.97
C VAL A 22 1.43 -1.08 13.19
N PRO A 23 1.64 -1.00 11.87
CA PRO A 23 1.10 0.12 11.09
C PRO A 23 -0.42 0.13 11.20
N VAL A 24 -1.00 1.31 11.45
CA VAL A 24 -2.45 1.49 11.53
C VAL A 24 -2.98 1.58 10.10
N ILE A 25 -3.83 0.64 9.69
CA ILE A 25 -4.34 0.53 8.33
C ILE A 25 -5.79 1.03 8.28
N THR A 26 -6.12 1.82 7.26
CA THR A 26 -7.48 2.28 6.96
C THR A 26 -7.97 1.64 5.67
N GLU A 27 -9.24 1.25 5.64
CA GLU A 27 -9.90 0.70 4.46
C GLU A 27 -11.21 1.43 4.19
N TYR A 28 -11.45 1.79 2.93
CA TYR A 28 -12.70 2.35 2.46
C TYR A 28 -13.06 1.69 1.13
N ASN A 29 -14.16 0.93 1.10
CA ASN A 29 -14.66 0.24 -0.09
C ASN A 29 -13.60 -0.54 -0.89
N GLY A 30 -12.70 -1.25 -0.20
CA GLY A 30 -11.64 -2.06 -0.81
C GLY A 30 -10.39 -1.30 -1.24
N ILE A 31 -10.34 0.03 -1.04
CA ILE A 31 -9.13 0.84 -1.09
C ILE A 31 -8.51 0.91 0.31
N VAL A 32 -7.23 0.64 0.42
CA VAL A 32 -6.50 0.52 1.68
C VAL A 32 -5.29 1.44 1.67
N PHE A 33 -5.03 2.11 2.79
CA PHE A 33 -3.80 2.87 3.00
C PHE A 33 -3.29 2.73 4.44
N GLU A 34 -1.98 2.95 4.62
CA GLU A 34 -1.34 3.03 5.93
C GLU A 34 -1.43 4.45 6.49
N LYS A 35 -2.01 4.60 7.68
CA LYS A 35 -2.03 5.87 8.43
C LYS A 35 -0.61 6.23 8.84
N GLY A 36 -0.27 7.50 8.70
CA GLY A 36 1.02 8.07 9.03
C GLY A 36 1.09 9.50 8.52
N GLU A 37 2.13 9.83 7.76
CA GLU A 37 2.20 11.11 7.07
C GLU A 37 1.08 11.25 6.02
N TYR A 38 0.59 12.48 5.83
CA TYR A 38 -0.40 12.86 4.81
C TYR A 38 -1.73 12.12 4.89
N ASN A 39 -2.22 11.84 6.12
CA ASN A 39 -3.49 11.14 6.31
C ASN A 39 -4.65 11.79 5.55
N ASP A 40 -4.79 13.11 5.61
CA ASP A 40 -5.89 13.83 4.95
C ASP A 40 -5.84 13.66 3.42
N THR A 41 -4.64 13.71 2.82
CA THR A 41 -4.45 13.47 1.39
C THR A 41 -4.72 12.02 1.01
N LYS A 42 -4.23 11.07 1.83
CA LYS A 42 -4.48 9.63 1.64
C LYS A 42 -5.98 9.33 1.72
N GLU A 43 -6.68 9.92 2.67
CA GLU A 43 -8.12 9.78 2.85
C GLU A 43 -8.88 10.39 1.66
N SER A 44 -8.51 11.60 1.23
CA SER A 44 -9.12 12.28 0.08
C SER A 44 -9.00 11.45 -1.21
N TYR A 45 -7.81 10.95 -1.53
CA TYR A 45 -7.63 10.08 -2.70
C TYR A 45 -8.29 8.72 -2.54
N THR A 46 -8.38 8.20 -1.32
CA THR A 46 -9.09 6.95 -1.02
C THR A 46 -10.58 7.07 -1.31
N ILE A 47 -11.21 8.17 -0.87
CA ILE A 47 -12.61 8.48 -1.16
C ILE A 47 -12.80 8.65 -2.68
N LEU A 48 -11.96 9.44 -3.32
CA LEU A 48 -11.98 9.66 -4.78
C LEU A 48 -11.93 8.33 -5.57
N CYS A 49 -11.00 7.44 -5.22
CA CYS A 49 -10.85 6.14 -5.87
C CYS A 49 -12.06 5.24 -5.64
N SER A 50 -12.61 5.25 -4.42
CA SER A 50 -13.81 4.50 -4.06
C SER A 50 -15.01 4.95 -4.89
N ASP A 51 -15.25 6.26 -4.98
CA ASP A 51 -16.37 6.80 -5.75
C ASP A 51 -16.23 6.45 -7.24
N TYR A 52 -15.03 6.61 -7.79
CA TYR A 52 -14.74 6.19 -9.16
C TYR A 52 -15.02 4.70 -9.41
N ILE A 53 -14.65 3.82 -8.48
CA ILE A 53 -14.94 2.37 -8.56
C ILE A 53 -16.43 2.11 -8.50
N LYS A 54 -17.13 2.77 -7.58
CA LYS A 54 -18.58 2.62 -7.44
C LYS A 54 -19.29 2.98 -8.74
N ASP A 55 -18.85 4.05 -9.39
CA ASP A 55 -19.49 4.54 -10.62
C ASP A 55 -19.15 3.70 -11.85
N ASN A 56 -17.90 3.21 -11.96
CA ASN A 56 -17.39 2.58 -13.19
C ASN A 56 -17.26 1.05 -13.10
N TYR A 57 -17.29 0.47 -11.90
CA TYR A 57 -16.96 -0.94 -11.64
C TYR A 57 -17.89 -1.62 -10.63
N SER A 58 -19.08 -1.08 -10.35
CA SER A 58 -20.04 -1.56 -9.34
C SER A 58 -20.36 -3.07 -9.37
N GLN A 59 -20.32 -3.70 -10.55
CA GLN A 59 -20.64 -5.12 -10.71
C GLN A 59 -19.42 -6.06 -10.64
N LYS A 60 -18.20 -5.52 -10.48
CA LYS A 60 -16.95 -6.28 -10.57
C LYS A 60 -16.39 -6.55 -9.18
N LYS A 61 -16.07 -7.81 -8.87
CA LYS A 61 -15.26 -8.15 -7.70
C LYS A 61 -13.81 -7.73 -7.95
N LEU A 62 -13.38 -6.65 -7.31
CA LEU A 62 -12.02 -6.11 -7.43
C LEU A 62 -11.06 -6.74 -6.42
N PRO A 63 -9.74 -6.83 -6.74
CA PRO A 63 -8.73 -7.11 -5.73
C PRO A 63 -8.65 -5.95 -4.73
N LEU A 64 -7.93 -6.15 -3.62
CA LEU A 64 -7.54 -5.03 -2.78
C LEU A 64 -6.72 -4.03 -3.58
N ILE A 65 -6.92 -2.76 -3.30
CA ILE A 65 -6.16 -1.67 -3.90
C ILE A 65 -5.46 -0.93 -2.76
N TYR A 66 -4.15 -0.77 -2.89
CA TYR A 66 -3.28 -0.12 -1.93
C TYR A 66 -2.87 1.24 -2.44
N LEU A 67 -3.26 2.29 -1.73
CA LEU A 67 -2.79 3.64 -1.99
C LEU A 67 -1.63 3.97 -1.05
N VAL A 68 -0.49 4.34 -1.64
CA VAL A 68 0.72 4.72 -0.91
C VAL A 68 1.13 6.12 -1.36
N ILE A 69 1.13 7.06 -0.42
CA ILE A 69 1.72 8.39 -0.62
C ILE A 69 3.06 8.40 0.09
N ASP A 70 4.13 8.64 -0.65
CA ASP A 70 5.52 8.58 -0.17
C ASP A 70 6.23 9.90 -0.46
N SER A 71 6.63 10.61 0.60
CA SER A 71 7.36 11.88 0.54
C SER A 71 8.74 11.75 -0.09
N ASN A 72 9.33 10.55 -0.06
CA ASN A 72 10.65 10.29 -0.63
C ASN A 72 10.60 9.78 -2.07
N SER A 73 9.39 9.49 -2.60
CA SER A 73 9.24 9.05 -3.98
C SER A 73 9.19 10.24 -4.92
N ILE A 74 10.03 10.21 -5.95
CA ILE A 74 10.03 11.19 -7.06
C ILE A 74 9.27 10.69 -8.29
N GLN A 75 8.79 9.45 -8.26
CA GLN A 75 8.12 8.78 -9.37
C GLN A 75 6.82 8.12 -8.90
N TYR A 76 5.91 7.89 -9.85
CA TYR A 76 4.74 7.06 -9.60
C TYR A 76 5.10 5.59 -9.75
N GLU A 77 4.44 4.73 -9.00
CA GLU A 77 4.56 3.29 -9.18
C GLU A 77 3.17 2.66 -9.31
N LEU A 78 3.06 1.67 -10.21
CA LEU A 78 1.88 0.83 -10.33
C LEU A 78 2.31 -0.64 -10.34
N ALA A 79 1.71 -1.43 -9.46
CA ALA A 79 2.19 -2.78 -9.15
C ALA A 79 1.07 -3.73 -8.75
N TYR A 80 1.36 -5.04 -8.76
CA TYR A 80 0.54 -6.04 -8.07
C TYR A 80 1.35 -6.66 -6.91
N ASP A 81 1.19 -6.11 -5.70
CA ASP A 81 1.87 -6.52 -4.47
C ASP A 81 1.04 -6.17 -3.23
N ASN A 82 1.59 -6.29 -2.03
CA ASN A 82 0.94 -5.91 -0.78
C ASN A 82 1.25 -4.46 -0.36
N LEU A 83 0.59 -4.00 0.71
CA LEU A 83 0.70 -2.63 1.23
C LEU A 83 2.13 -2.27 1.71
N ILE A 84 2.90 -3.25 2.17
CA ILE A 84 4.19 -3.05 2.86
C ILE A 84 5.37 -3.21 1.88
N GLY A 85 5.15 -3.78 0.70
CA GLY A 85 6.20 -4.33 -0.15
C GLY A 85 6.75 -3.35 -1.18
N ASN A 86 7.95 -2.82 -0.89
CA ASN A 86 8.98 -2.64 -1.92
C ASN A 86 9.69 -3.98 -2.22
N SER A 87 9.79 -4.90 -1.25
CA SER A 87 10.61 -6.11 -1.40
C SER A 87 9.81 -7.38 -1.72
N LEU A 88 10.28 -8.13 -2.71
CA LEU A 88 9.97 -9.55 -2.98
C LEU A 88 10.46 -10.50 -1.86
N ASP A 89 10.84 -9.98 -0.69
CA ASP A 89 11.48 -10.76 0.37
C ASP A 89 10.46 -11.67 1.07
N ASN A 90 10.73 -12.97 0.93
CA ASN A 90 9.93 -14.02 1.52
C ASN A 90 9.98 -14.00 3.07
N LYS A 91 10.88 -13.22 3.69
CA LYS A 91 10.97 -13.11 5.15
C LYS A 91 9.78 -12.40 5.82
N VAL A 92 9.03 -11.57 5.08
CA VAL A 92 7.80 -10.94 5.59
C VAL A 92 6.61 -11.92 5.59
N TYR A 93 6.71 -13.06 4.89
CA TYR A 93 5.62 -14.05 4.74
C TYR A 93 5.32 -14.85 6.01
N GLY A 94 5.99 -14.58 7.13
CA GLY A 94 5.59 -15.10 8.45
C GLY A 94 4.32 -14.42 9.02
N ARG A 95 3.88 -13.29 8.45
CA ARG A 95 2.69 -12.57 8.90
C ARG A 95 1.48 -12.93 8.04
N LYS A 96 0.46 -13.48 8.68
CA LYS A 96 -0.84 -13.79 8.05
C LYS A 96 -1.78 -12.60 8.24
N GLY A 97 -2.54 -12.24 7.20
CA GLY A 97 -3.58 -11.23 7.27
C GLY A 97 -3.97 -10.65 5.92
N LYS A 98 -5.20 -10.13 5.81
CA LYS A 98 -5.80 -9.55 4.60
C LYS A 98 -4.89 -8.55 3.86
N TYR A 99 -4.11 -7.75 4.59
CA TYR A 99 -3.26 -6.69 4.01
C TYR A 99 -1.87 -7.16 3.56
N TYR A 100 -1.54 -8.43 3.79
CA TYR A 100 -0.33 -9.08 3.28
C TYR A 100 -0.59 -9.82 1.95
N GLU A 101 -1.87 -9.92 1.54
CA GLU A 101 -2.24 -10.48 0.24
C GLU A 101 -1.89 -9.51 -0.90
N PRO A 102 -1.53 -10.01 -2.10
CA PRO A 102 -1.29 -9.14 -3.25
C PRO A 102 -2.56 -8.46 -3.78
N GLY A 103 -2.46 -7.16 -4.02
CA GLY A 103 -3.47 -6.27 -4.56
C GLY A 103 -2.84 -5.27 -5.54
N ILE A 104 -3.63 -4.33 -6.08
CA ILE A 104 -3.11 -3.28 -6.96
C ILE A 104 -2.50 -2.19 -6.08
N ARG A 105 -1.18 -1.98 -6.12
CA ARG A 105 -0.52 -0.89 -5.39
C ARG A 105 -0.27 0.29 -6.31
N ILE A 106 -0.74 1.46 -5.88
CA ILE A 106 -0.51 2.75 -6.53
C ILE A 106 0.32 3.59 -5.57
N LYS A 107 1.58 3.85 -5.95
CA LYS A 107 2.47 4.76 -5.22
C LYS A 107 2.45 6.12 -5.90
N VAL A 108 2.17 7.14 -5.12
CA VAL A 108 2.03 8.52 -5.59
C VAL A 108 3.10 9.36 -4.90
N PRO A 109 3.93 10.10 -5.65
CA PRO A 109 4.84 11.08 -5.06
C PRO A 109 4.03 12.18 -4.36
N ASN A 110 4.56 12.74 -3.29
CA ASN A 110 3.92 13.84 -2.59
C ASN A 110 4.09 15.18 -3.36
N SER A 111 3.26 15.40 -4.38
CA SER A 111 3.19 16.63 -5.17
C SER A 111 1.79 17.28 -5.12
N THR A 112 1.66 18.49 -5.66
CA THR A 112 0.36 19.20 -5.83
C THR A 112 -0.68 18.32 -6.54
N ASP A 113 -1.98 18.56 -6.32
CA ASP A 113 -3.13 17.72 -6.73
C ASP A 113 -2.88 16.76 -7.92
N GLN A 114 -2.88 15.46 -7.60
CA GLN A 114 -2.60 14.35 -8.52
C GLN A 114 -3.86 13.52 -8.83
N SER A 115 -5.05 14.02 -8.53
CA SER A 115 -6.33 13.29 -8.63
C SER A 115 -6.51 12.58 -9.99
N LYS A 116 -6.30 13.30 -11.11
CA LYS A 116 -6.41 12.73 -12.47
C LYS A 116 -5.42 11.60 -12.70
N VAL A 117 -4.18 11.75 -12.22
CA VAL A 117 -3.13 10.74 -12.37
C VAL A 117 -3.47 9.48 -11.58
N VAL A 118 -3.88 9.64 -10.32
CA VAL A 118 -4.29 8.52 -9.45
C VAL A 118 -5.42 7.71 -10.09
N LEU A 119 -6.44 8.39 -10.62
CA LEU A 119 -7.56 7.73 -11.29
C LEU A 119 -7.15 7.03 -12.59
N LYS A 120 -6.25 7.61 -13.41
CA LYS A 120 -5.71 6.94 -14.60
C LYS A 120 -4.95 5.65 -14.25
N LEU A 121 -4.11 5.70 -13.23
CA LEU A 121 -3.36 4.53 -12.77
C LEU A 121 -4.28 3.46 -12.18
N LEU A 122 -5.32 3.87 -11.43
CA LEU A 122 -6.34 2.99 -10.90
C LEU A 122 -7.11 2.27 -12.02
N ASP A 123 -7.64 3.02 -12.98
CA ASP A 123 -8.37 2.49 -14.13
C ASP A 123 -7.51 1.50 -14.92
N TYR A 124 -6.26 1.87 -15.20
CA TYR A 124 -5.31 0.99 -15.86
C TYR A 124 -5.09 -0.30 -15.06
N GLY A 125 -4.82 -0.20 -13.75
CA GLY A 125 -4.60 -1.34 -12.89
C GLY A 125 -5.78 -2.31 -12.85
N ILE A 126 -7.01 -1.79 -12.83
CA ILE A 126 -8.24 -2.60 -12.83
C ILE A 126 -8.46 -3.29 -14.19
N LYS A 127 -8.23 -2.58 -15.31
CA LYS A 127 -8.39 -3.11 -16.67
C LYS A 127 -7.29 -4.11 -17.04
N HIS A 128 -6.07 -3.91 -16.54
CA HIS A 128 -4.86 -4.65 -16.92
C HIS A 128 -4.31 -5.53 -15.79
N LEU A 129 -5.17 -5.94 -14.84
CA LEU A 129 -4.79 -6.72 -13.67
C LEU A 129 -4.03 -8.02 -14.02
N SER A 130 -4.41 -8.68 -15.13
CA SER A 130 -3.74 -9.90 -15.59
C SER A 130 -2.29 -9.64 -15.99
N GLU A 131 -1.99 -8.46 -16.53
CA GLU A 131 -0.64 -8.05 -16.89
C GLU A 131 0.21 -7.82 -15.63
N LEU A 132 -0.31 -7.06 -14.67
CA LEU A 132 0.40 -6.81 -13.41
C LEU A 132 0.71 -8.13 -12.66
N LYS A 133 -0.24 -9.08 -12.66
CA LYS A 133 -0.03 -10.43 -12.11
C LYS A 133 1.07 -11.21 -12.83
N LYS A 134 1.15 -11.12 -14.17
CA LYS A 134 2.21 -11.77 -14.96
C LYS A 134 3.59 -11.21 -14.62
N ILE A 135 3.69 -9.88 -14.48
CA ILE A 135 4.93 -9.21 -14.07
C ILE A 135 5.36 -9.71 -12.69
N ARG A 136 4.44 -9.71 -11.71
CA ARG A 136 4.73 -10.26 -10.38
C ARG A 136 5.27 -11.69 -10.44
N LYS A 137 4.57 -12.57 -11.15
CA LYS A 137 4.94 -13.98 -11.27
C LYS A 137 6.30 -14.16 -11.94
N LYS A 138 6.63 -13.34 -12.94
CA LYS A 138 7.94 -13.37 -13.61
C LYS A 138 9.04 -12.98 -12.64
N LEU A 139 8.87 -11.89 -11.90
CA LEU A 139 9.88 -11.39 -10.97
C LEU A 139 10.09 -12.31 -9.77
N LEU A 140 9.03 -12.94 -9.25
CA LEU A 140 9.12 -13.93 -8.17
C LEU A 140 9.94 -15.18 -8.55
N LYS A 141 10.06 -15.49 -9.85
CA LYS A 141 10.85 -16.62 -10.34
C LYS A 141 12.34 -16.31 -10.47
N LEU A 142 12.74 -15.04 -10.38
CA LEU A 142 14.14 -14.64 -10.42
C LEU A 142 14.82 -15.01 -9.11
N ASN A 143 16.13 -15.29 -9.18
CA ASN A 143 16.94 -15.45 -7.97
C ASN A 143 16.96 -14.14 -7.19
N TYR A 144 17.25 -14.22 -5.89
CA TYR A 144 17.25 -13.04 -5.02
C TYR A 144 18.12 -11.89 -5.56
N TYR A 145 19.32 -12.20 -6.06
CA TYR A 145 20.26 -11.21 -6.62
C TYR A 145 19.86 -10.65 -7.98
N ASP A 146 18.93 -11.31 -8.69
CA ASP A 146 18.45 -10.91 -10.01
C ASP A 146 17.13 -10.13 -9.93
N ARG A 147 16.55 -9.98 -8.72
CA ARG A 147 15.28 -9.29 -8.52
C ARG A 147 15.50 -7.78 -8.54
N PRO A 148 14.64 -7.02 -9.24
CA PRO A 148 14.68 -5.56 -9.15
C PRO A 148 14.28 -5.11 -7.75
N ASP A 149 14.78 -3.95 -7.35
CA ASP A 149 14.54 -3.36 -6.03
C ASP A 149 13.04 -3.12 -5.76
N ASN A 150 12.27 -2.81 -6.81
CA ASN A 150 10.83 -2.56 -6.73
C ASN A 150 10.06 -3.37 -7.77
N LEU A 151 8.92 -3.90 -7.33
CA LEU A 151 7.96 -4.57 -8.21
C LEU A 151 6.99 -3.52 -8.76
N SER A 152 7.32 -2.88 -9.87
CA SER A 152 6.46 -1.89 -10.54
C SER A 152 6.50 -2.02 -12.07
N LEU A 153 5.52 -1.42 -12.75
CA LEU A 153 5.62 -1.17 -14.19
C LEU A 153 6.84 -0.28 -14.50
N PRO A 154 7.51 -0.47 -15.66
CA PRO A 154 8.55 0.46 -16.10
C PRO A 154 8.02 1.89 -16.19
N GLN A 155 8.85 2.86 -15.80
CA GLN A 155 8.44 4.26 -15.73
C GLN A 155 7.94 4.81 -17.07
N GLU A 156 8.53 4.39 -18.19
CA GLU A 156 8.07 4.77 -19.53
C GLU A 156 6.61 4.38 -19.78
N LYS A 157 6.20 3.21 -19.27
CA LYS A 157 4.83 2.72 -19.42
C LYS A 157 3.88 3.50 -18.51
N ILE A 158 4.31 3.81 -17.29
CA ILE A 158 3.57 4.67 -16.36
C ILE A 158 3.35 6.05 -16.98
N ASN A 159 4.39 6.67 -17.54
CA ASN A 159 4.27 7.97 -18.21
C ASN A 159 3.28 7.94 -19.38
N LYS A 160 3.27 6.88 -20.19
CA LYS A 160 2.26 6.70 -21.26
C LYS A 160 0.84 6.63 -20.72
N ILE A 161 0.61 5.93 -19.61
CA ILE A 161 -0.71 5.85 -18.97
C ILE A 161 -1.15 7.25 -18.51
N ILE A 162 -0.24 8.03 -17.94
CA ILE A 162 -0.54 9.36 -17.41
C ILE A 162 -0.83 10.37 -18.52
N LEU A 163 -0.06 10.33 -19.61
CA LEU A 163 -0.10 11.31 -20.70
C LEU A 163 -1.20 11.03 -21.73
N ASN A 164 -1.66 9.79 -21.89
CA ASN A 164 -2.75 9.49 -22.82
C ASN A 164 -4.09 9.94 -22.24
N ASP A 165 -4.82 10.78 -22.96
CA ASP A 165 -6.21 11.19 -22.66
C ASP A 165 -7.21 10.29 -23.39
#